data_AF-A0A809S8S8-F1
#
_entry.id   AF-A0A809S8S8-F1
#
_cell.length_a   1.000
_cell.length_b   1.000
_cell.length_c   1.000
_cell.angle_alpha   90.00
_cell.angle_beta   90.00
_cell.angle_gamma   90.00
#
_symmetry.space_group_name_H-M   'P 1'
#
loop_
_entity.id
_entity.type
_entity.pdbx_description
1 polymer ?
#
loop_
_entity_poly.entity_id
_entity_poly.type
_entity_poly.pdbx_seq_one_letter_code
_entity_poly.pdbx_strand_id
1 'polypeptide(L)' 'MKRARQRRIKPRNPVAVDPLLKKGGAHQPRGKKAGRAKQKARFLRDRRGLEE' A
#
# COMPACT_ATOMS: atom_id res chain seq x y z
N MET A 1 31.92 -9.48 11.22
CA MET A 1 30.47 -9.40 11.53
C MET A 1 29.66 -10.04 10.40
N LYS A 2 29.06 -11.22 10.62
CA LYS A 2 28.16 -11.85 9.63
C LYS A 2 26.81 -11.12 9.65
N ARG A 3 26.40 -10.49 8.54
CA ARG A 3 25.02 -9.99 8.39
C ARG A 3 24.07 -11.20 8.45
N ALA A 4 23.10 -11.18 9.35
CA ALA A 4 22.04 -12.18 9.37
C ALA A 4 21.37 -12.21 7.99
N ARG A 5 21.32 -13.39 7.36
CA ARG A 5 20.70 -13.55 6.02
C ARG A 5 19.23 -13.16 6.14
N GLN A 6 18.83 -12.05 5.51
CA GLN A 6 17.42 -11.67 5.39
C GLN A 6 16.70 -12.78 4.62
N ARG A 7 15.95 -13.61 5.35
CA ARG A 7 15.08 -14.62 4.74
C ARG A 7 14.03 -13.85 3.94
N ARG A 8 13.88 -14.15 2.64
CA ARG A 8 12.71 -13.73 1.87
C ARG A 8 11.49 -14.25 2.62
N ILE A 9 10.77 -13.35 3.29
CA ILE A 9 9.50 -13.66 3.94
C ILE A 9 8.58 -13.99 2.77
N LYS A 10 8.43 -15.29 2.48
CA LYS A 10 7.40 -15.75 1.54
C LYS A 10 6.09 -15.11 2.00
N PRO A 11 5.25 -14.60 1.08
CA PRO A 11 3.96 -14.05 1.49
C PRO A 11 3.23 -15.11 2.31
N ARG A 12 2.83 -14.75 3.53
CA ARG A 12 1.98 -15.59 4.38
C ARG A 12 0.68 -15.80 3.62
N ASN A 13 0.59 -16.92 2.91
CA ASN A 13 -0.52 -17.30 2.04
C ASN A 13 -0.80 -16.29 0.90
N PRO A 14 -0.43 -16.59 -0.36
CA PRO A 14 -0.65 -15.66 -1.48
C PRO A 14 -2.14 -15.30 -1.67
N VAL A 15 -3.07 -16.19 -1.31
CA VAL A 15 -4.52 -15.95 -1.40
C VAL A 15 -5.00 -14.90 -0.40
N ALA A 16 -4.37 -14.80 0.78
CA ALA A 16 -4.71 -13.80 1.79
C ALA A 16 -4.04 -12.44 1.51
N VAL A 17 -2.88 -12.46 0.84
CA VAL A 17 -2.11 -11.25 0.50
C VAL A 17 -2.62 -10.62 -0.81
N ASP A 18 -3.10 -11.42 -1.76
CA ASP A 18 -3.61 -10.94 -3.04
C ASP A 18 -4.73 -9.88 -2.91
N PRO A 19 -5.73 -10.00 -2.02
CA PRO A 19 -6.74 -8.95 -1.82
C PRO A 19 -6.15 -7.65 -1.25
N LEU A 20 -5.15 -7.75 -0.37
CA LEU A 20 -4.42 -6.61 0.18
C LEU A 20 -3.59 -5.91 -0.92
N LEU A 21 -2.99 -6.69 -1.83
CA LEU A 21 -2.26 -6.18 -2.98
C LEU A 21 -3.18 -5.68 -4.11
N LYS A 22 -4.37 -6.27 -4.29
CA LYS A 22 -5.37 -5.91 -5.32
C LYS A 22 -6.01 -4.55 -5.06
N LYS A 23 -6.23 -4.16 -3.80
CA LYS A 23 -6.64 -2.78 -3.47
C LYS A 23 -5.62 -1.73 -3.89
N GLY A 24 -4.36 -2.14 -4.09
CA GLY A 24 -3.29 -1.31 -4.62
C GLY A 24 -2.94 -1.56 -6.08
N GLY A 25 -3.67 -2.36 -6.86
CA GLY A 25 -3.27 -2.71 -8.24
C GLY A 25 -4.27 -2.28 -9.30
N ALA A 26 -5.45 -2.89 -9.27
CA ALA A 26 -6.51 -2.70 -10.26
C ALA A 26 -7.30 -1.40 -10.05
N HIS A 27 -7.46 -0.98 -8.79
CA HIS A 27 -8.19 0.24 -8.42
C HIS A 27 -7.29 1.46 -8.20
N GLN A 28 -5.99 1.34 -8.48
CA GLN A 28 -5.12 2.51 -8.42
C GLN A 28 -5.56 3.52 -9.48
N PRO A 29 -5.68 4.81 -9.12
CA PRO A 29 -6.00 5.84 -10.09
C PRO A 29 -4.87 5.92 -11.13
N ARG A 30 -5.21 5.72 -12.40
CA ARG A 30 -4.30 5.81 -13.56
C ARG A 30 -4.61 7.08 -14.39
N GLY A 31 -3.64 7.54 -15.17
CA GLY A 31 -3.79 8.69 -16.08
C GLY A 31 -3.51 10.07 -15.45
N LYS A 32 -3.85 11.15 -16.17
CA LYS A 32 -3.46 12.55 -15.83
C LYS A 32 -3.90 13.01 -14.44
N LYS A 33 -4.99 12.46 -13.89
CA LYS A 33 -5.54 12.82 -12.57
C LYS A 33 -5.02 11.94 -11.42
N ALA A 34 -4.14 10.98 -11.70
CA ALA A 34 -3.60 10.06 -10.70
C ALA A 34 -2.86 10.79 -9.56
N GLY A 35 -2.09 11.83 -9.88
CA GLY A 35 -1.39 12.65 -8.89
C GLY A 35 -2.34 13.30 -7.89
N ARG A 36 -3.41 13.93 -8.39
CA ARG A 36 -4.44 14.58 -7.55
C ARG A 36 -5.19 13.57 -6.67
N ALA A 37 -5.49 12.39 -7.21
CA ALA A 37 -6.13 11.33 -6.44
C ALA A 37 -5.24 10.83 -5.28
N LYS A 38 -3.92 10.70 -5.52
CA LYS A 38 -2.94 10.36 -4.46
C LYS A 38 -2.85 11.44 -3.40
N GLN A 39 -2.79 12.71 -3.79
CA GLN A 39 -2.75 13.84 -2.86
C GLN A 39 -4.02 13.90 -1.98
N LYS A 40 -5.20 13.75 -2.58
CA LYS A 40 -6.48 13.72 -1.85
C LYS A 40 -6.53 12.53 -0.87
N ALA A 41 -6.10 11.35 -1.30
CA ALA A 41 -6.05 10.17 -0.43
C ALA A 41 -5.11 10.38 0.77
N ARG A 42 -3.96 11.02 0.57
CA ARG A 42 -3.03 11.39 1.64
C ARG A 42 -3.68 12.37 2.62
N PHE A 43 -4.25 13.47 2.12
CA PHE A 43 -4.94 14.46 2.94
C PHE A 43 -6.05 13.85 3.80
N LEU A 44 -6.87 12.96 3.24
CA LEU A 44 -7.92 12.26 4.00
C LEU A 44 -7.37 11.35 5.09
N ARG A 45 -6.22 10.70 4.86
CA ARG A 45 -5.56 9.89 5.90
C ARG A 45 -5.02 10.77 7.01
N ASP A 46 -4.34 11.85 6.66
CA ASP A 46 -3.74 12.79 7.62
C ASP A 46 -4.84 13.44 8.48
N ARG A 47 -5.97 13.84 7.88
CA ARG A 47 -7.13 14.34 8.63
C ARG A 47 -7.74 13.28 9.55
N ARG A 48 -7.87 12.03 9.09
CA ARG A 48 -8.44 10.95 9.91
C ARG A 48 -7.55 10.60 11.10
N GLY A 49 -6.23 10.71 10.97
CA GLY A 49 -5.28 10.55 12.07
C GLY A 49 -5.17 11.77 13.01
N LEU A 50 -5.92 12.85 12.76
CA LEU A 50 -6.10 13.98 13.69
C LEU A 50 -7.40 13.86 14.51
N GLU A 51 -8.29 12.93 14.15
CA GLU A 51 -9.55 12.65 14.85
C GLU A 51 -9.47 11.41 15.77
N GLU A 52 -8.33 10.69 15.76
CA GLU A 52 -7.94 9.64 16.73
C GLU A 52 -6.95 10.22 17.76
#